data_AF-A0A0F9FP95-F1
#
_entry.id   AF-A0A0F9FP95-F1
#
_cell.length_a   1.000
_cell.length_b   1.000
_cell.length_c   1.000
_cell.angle_alpha   90.00
_cell.angle_beta   90.00
_cell.angle_gamma   90.00
#
_symmetry.space_group_name_H-M   'P 1'
#
loop_
_entity.id
_entity.type
_entity.pdbx_description
1 polymer ?
#
loop_
_entity_poly.entity_id
_entity_poly.type
_entity_poly.pdbx_seq_one_letter_code
_entity_poly.pdbx_strand_id
1 'polypeptide(L)'
;MKPYFQYNHSTIYNKDCRTMPELADGSVQCVVTSPPYWGLRKYAGVPDLIWGGQPDCEHEWVDKEHRDTRGVEGSNLTGRLPYKE
;
A
#
# COMPACT_ATOMS: atom_id res chain seq x y z
N MET A 1 -22.86 -12.34 -11.12
CA MET A 1 -21.55 -12.76 -11.66
C MET A 1 -21.21 -14.15 -11.13
N LYS A 2 -20.53 -14.98 -11.92
CA LYS A 2 -20.14 -16.33 -11.51
C LYS A 2 -18.86 -16.29 -10.66
N PRO A 3 -18.77 -17.02 -9.53
CA PRO A 3 -17.51 -17.18 -8.80
C PRO A 3 -16.42 -17.81 -9.66
N TYR A 4 -15.16 -17.45 -9.42
CA TYR A 4 -14.01 -18.12 -10.02
C TYR A 4 -13.81 -19.52 -9.42
N PHE A 5 -14.01 -19.63 -8.10
CA PHE A 5 -13.94 -20.88 -7.36
C PHE A 5 -14.98 -20.86 -6.23
N GLN A 6 -15.56 -22.02 -5.93
CA GLN A 6 -16.51 -22.18 -4.85
C GLN A 6 -16.38 -23.57 -4.23
N TYR A 7 -16.27 -23.63 -2.91
CA TYR A 7 -16.18 -24.88 -2.16
C TYR A 7 -16.68 -24.70 -0.73
N ASN A 8 -17.58 -25.56 -0.26
CA ASN A 8 -18.18 -25.54 1.08
C ASN A 8 -18.49 -24.12 1.59
N HIS A 9 -17.56 -23.51 2.34
CA HIS A 9 -17.69 -22.20 2.99
C HIS A 9 -16.87 -21.07 2.36
N SER A 10 -16.21 -21.33 1.23
CA SER A 10 -15.30 -20.41 0.56
C SER A 10 -15.78 -20.11 -0.86
N THR A 11 -15.84 -18.83 -1.19
CA THR A 11 -16.15 -18.35 -2.53
C THR A 11 -15.09 -17.33 -2.94
N ILE A 12 -14.46 -17.54 -4.09
CA ILE A 12 -13.41 -16.66 -4.61
C ILE A 12 -13.92 -15.97 -5.87
N TYR A 13 -13.79 -14.65 -5.90
CA TYR A 13 -14.07 -13.82 -7.07
C TYR A 13 -12.77 -13.19 -7.57
N ASN A 14 -12.46 -13.37 -8.86
CA ASN A 14 -11.36 -12.67 -9.52
C ASN A 14 -11.91 -11.38 -10.15
N LYS A 15 -11.83 -10.26 -9.41
CA LYS A 15 -12.46 -8.99 -9.79
C LYS A 15 -11.81 -7.78 -9.09
N ASP A 16 -12.24 -6.60 -9.49
CA ASP A 16 -11.98 -5.35 -8.75
C ASP A 16 -12.75 -5.32 -7.42
N CYS A 17 -12.03 -5.11 -6.31
CA CYS A 17 -12.60 -5.05 -4.96
C CYS A 17 -13.38 -3.76 -4.67
N ARG A 18 -13.26 -2.71 -5.48
CA ARG A 18 -14.00 -1.44 -5.28
C ARG A 18 -15.49 -1.56 -5.55
N THR A 19 -15.93 -2.63 -6.21
CA THR A 19 -17.34 -2.89 -6.50
C THR A 19 -17.69 -4.30 -6.08
N MET A 20 -18.59 -4.49 -5.11
CA MET A 20 -18.94 -5.82 -4.56
C MET A 20 -20.46 -6.01 -4.40
N PRO A 21 -21.26 -5.89 -5.48
CA PRO A 21 -22.72 -6.01 -5.41
C PRO A 21 -23.23 -7.39 -4.97
N GLU A 22 -22.37 -8.41 -4.97
CA GLU A 22 -22.67 -9.76 -4.48
C GLU A 22 -22.72 -9.87 -2.95
N LEU A 23 -22.21 -8.88 -2.21
CA LEU A 23 -22.27 -8.83 -0.75
C LEU A 23 -23.42 -7.94 -0.32
N ALA A 24 -24.26 -8.43 0.59
CA ALA A 24 -25.31 -7.62 1.20
C ALA A 24 -24.71 -6.67 2.25
N ASP A 25 -25.36 -5.51 2.44
CA ASP A 25 -24.96 -4.56 3.48
C ASP A 25 -25.02 -5.21 4.88
N GLY A 26 -24.04 -4.88 5.73
CA GLY A 26 -23.95 -5.42 7.10
C GLY A 26 -23.66 -6.93 7.20
N SER A 27 -23.34 -7.60 6.09
CA SER A 27 -23.10 -9.06 6.09
C SER A 27 -21.69 -9.48 6.54
N VAL A 28 -20.73 -8.55 6.60
CA VAL A 28 -19.30 -8.84 6.86
C VAL A 28 -18.92 -8.46 8.29
N GLN A 29 -18.40 -9.43 9.05
CA GLN A 29 -17.93 -9.20 10.43
C GLN A 29 -16.46 -8.80 10.51
N CYS A 30 -15.64 -9.22 9.56
CA CYS A 30 -14.19 -8.96 9.55
C CYS A 30 -13.68 -8.77 8.12
N VAL A 31 -12.77 -7.81 7.94
CA VAL A 31 -12.06 -7.57 6.68
C VAL A 31 -10.57 -7.74 6.93
N VAL A 32 -9.96 -8.73 6.28
CA VAL A 32 -8.51 -8.95 6.30
C VAL A 32 -7.96 -8.60 4.93
N THR A 33 -7.03 -7.64 4.87
CA THR A 33 -6.48 -7.17 3.60
C THR A 33 -5.03 -6.73 3.74
N SER A 34 -4.25 -6.98 2.69
CA SER A 34 -2.90 -6.46 2.49
C SER A 34 -2.90 -5.64 1.20
N PRO A 35 -3.58 -4.48 1.16
CA PRO A 35 -3.63 -3.66 -0.04
C PRO A 35 -2.20 -3.32 -0.46
N PRO A 36 -1.93 -3.11 -1.76
CA PRO A 36 -0.59 -2.76 -2.22
C PRO A 36 -0.15 -1.46 -1.55
N TYR A 37 0.86 -1.54 -0.69
CA TYR A 37 1.42 -0.39 0.00
C TYR A 37 2.49 0.34 -0.81
N TRP A 38 2.73 -0.04 -2.07
CA TRP A 38 3.73 0.56 -2.97
C TRP A 38 5.09 0.81 -2.32
N GLY A 39 5.58 -0.14 -1.51
CA GLY A 39 6.87 -0.01 -0.83
C GLY A 39 6.89 0.92 0.40
N LEU A 40 5.76 1.54 0.78
CA LEU A 40 5.66 2.41 1.97
C LEU A 40 5.75 1.64 3.29
N ARG A 41 5.74 0.30 3.25
CA ARG A 41 6.05 -0.56 4.40
C ARG A 41 7.46 -1.11 4.26
N LYS A 42 8.36 -0.69 5.14
CA LYS A 42 9.71 -1.25 5.32
C LYS A 42 9.68 -2.23 6.49
N TYR A 43 9.88 -3.52 6.21
CA TYR A 43 10.07 -4.52 7.26
C TYR A 43 11.55 -4.66 7.57
N ALA A 44 11.89 -4.80 8.85
CA ALA A 44 13.29 -4.97 9.27
C ALA A 44 13.91 -6.19 8.56
N GLY A 45 15.09 -6.00 7.97
CA GLY A 45 15.81 -7.05 7.24
C GLY A 45 15.36 -7.28 5.79
N VAL A 46 14.39 -6.51 5.28
CA VAL A 46 14.00 -6.55 3.86
C VAL A 46 14.73 -5.43 3.11
N PRO A 47 15.47 -5.73 2.02
CA PRO A 47 16.10 -4.72 1.18
C PRO A 47 15.07 -3.73 0.62
N ASP A 48 15.49 -2.51 0.32
CA ASP A 48 14.61 -1.51 -0.29
C ASP A 48 14.09 -2.03 -1.65
N LEU A 49 12.77 -1.99 -1.84
CA LEU A 49 12.15 -2.45 -3.07
C LEU A 49 12.34 -1.39 -4.17
N ILE A 50 13.03 -1.77 -5.25
CA ILE A 50 13.10 -1.01 -6.49
C ILE A 50 11.85 -1.35 -7.33
N TRP A 51 10.96 -0.38 -7.54
CA TRP A 51 9.74 -0.56 -8.31
C TRP A 51 9.83 0.17 -9.66
N GLY A 52 9.85 -0.59 -10.76
CA GLY A 52 9.89 -0.04 -12.13
C GLY A 52 11.23 0.62 -12.48
N GLY A 53 11.73 0.35 -13.68
CA GLY A 53 13.03 0.82 -14.14
C GLY A 53 13.80 -0.27 -14.90
N GLN A 54 14.96 0.10 -15.46
CA GLN A 54 15.88 -0.88 -16.05
C GLN A 54 16.44 -1.78 -14.94
N PRO A 55 16.51 -3.11 -15.11
CA PRO A 55 17.08 -4.03 -14.12
C PRO A 55 18.50 -3.65 -13.70
N ASP A 56 19.25 -3.02 -14.61
CA ASP A 56 20.65 -2.63 -14.43
C ASP A 56 20.80 -1.13 -14.12
N CYS A 57 19.74 -0.48 -13.62
CA CYS A 57 19.86 0.91 -13.21
C CYS A 57 20.76 1.01 -11.97
N GLU A 58 21.87 1.74 -12.08
CA GLU A 58 22.73 2.03 -10.93
C GLU A 58 22.05 3.04 -10.01
N HIS A 59 21.33 2.53 -9.01
CA HIS A 59 20.70 3.35 -7.99
C HIS A 59 21.74 3.81 -6.97
N GLU A 60 22.12 5.08 -7.02
CA GLU A 60 22.84 5.72 -5.92
C GLU A 60 21.86 6.12 -4.81
N TRP A 61 21.83 5.33 -3.74
CA TRP A 61 21.09 5.67 -2.53
C TRP A 61 21.89 6.72 -1.75
N VAL A 62 21.40 7.95 -1.70
CA VAL A 62 22.02 9.04 -0.95
C VAL A 62 21.26 9.29 0.36
N ASP A 63 21.98 9.50 1.46
CA ASP A 63 21.42 9.80 2.80
C ASP A 63 20.73 11.19 2.90
N LYS A 64 20.33 11.79 1.78
CA LYS A 64 19.77 13.14 1.78
C LYS A 64 18.32 13.10 2.23
N GLU A 65 18.04 13.70 3.39
CA GLU A 65 16.69 14.04 3.82
C GLU A 65 16.00 14.89 2.73
N HIS A 66 15.07 14.28 1.98
CA HIS A 66 14.17 15.06 1.14
C HIS A 66 13.09 15.65 2.04
N ARG A 67 13.30 16.88 2.51
CA ARG A 67 12.25 17.63 3.20
C ARG A 67 11.14 17.92 2.19
N ASP A 68 10.05 17.17 2.25
CA ASP A 68 8.84 17.50 1.50
C ASP A 68 8.25 18.79 2.07
N THR A 69 8.33 19.88 1.30
CA THR A 69 7.81 21.19 1.66
C THR A 69 6.40 21.45 1.11
N ARG A 70 5.75 20.46 0.50
CA ARG A 70 4.37 20.60 0.00
C ARG A 70 3.40 20.58 1.19
N GLY A 71 2.58 21.62 1.33
CA GLY A 71 1.58 21.71 2.40
C GLY A 71 2.05 22.37 3.71
N VAL A 72 3.28 22.87 3.76
CA VAL A 72 3.78 23.74 4.86
C VAL A 72 3.70 25.23 4.53
N GLU A 73 3.40 25.60 3.28
CA GLU A 73 3.23 26.99 2.88
C GLU A 73 1.93 27.55 3.50
N GLY A 74 2.08 28.42 4.50
CA GLY A 74 0.97 29.03 5.24
C GLY A 74 0.42 28.23 6.42
N SER A 75 1.06 27.14 6.84
CA SER A 75 0.64 26.37 8.03
C SER A 75 1.56 26.62 9.24
N ASN A 76 0.99 26.62 10.45
CA ASN A 76 1.77 26.67 11.70
C ASN A 76 2.35 25.29 12.07
N LEU A 77 2.30 24.32 11.16
CA LEU A 77 2.81 22.99 11.38
C LEU A 77 4.32 23.01 11.08
N THR A 78 5.14 22.87 12.11
CA THR A 78 6.55 22.54 11.92
C THR A 78 6.60 21.19 11.22
N GLY A 79 7.23 21.12 10.04
CA GLY A 79 7.40 19.88 9.28
C GLY A 79 7.75 18.72 10.20
N ARG A 80 7.12 17.55 9.99
CA ARG A 80 7.31 16.38 10.83
C ARG A 80 8.81 16.13 10.95
N LEU A 81 9.33 16.09 12.18
CA LEU A 81 10.73 15.75 12.41
C LEU A 81 11.03 14.48 11.60
N PRO A 82 12.17 14.43 10.88
CA PRO A 82 12.60 13.20 10.25
C PRO A 82 12.53 12.10 11.32
N TYR A 83 11.99 10.95 10.92
CA TYR A 83 11.79 9.81 11.80
C TYR A 83 13.10 9.54 12.55
N LYS A 84 13.09 9.76 13.87
CA LYS A 84 14.18 9.31 14.74
C LYS A 84 13.98 7.82 14.95
N GLU A 85 15.06 7.07 14.68
CA GLU A 85 15.21 5.61 14.66
C GLU A 85 14.24 4.82 15.56
#